data_AF-H5THI1-F1
#
_entry.id   AF-H5THI1-F1
#
_cell.length_a   1.000
_cell.length_b   1.000
_cell.length_c   1.000
_cell.angle_alpha   90.00
_cell.angle_beta   90.00
_cell.angle_gamma   90.00
#
_symmetry.space_group_name_H-M   'P 1'
#
loop_
_entity.id
_entity.type
_entity.pdbx_description
1 polymer ?
#
loop_
_entity_poly.entity_id
_entity_poly.type
_entity_poly.pdbx_seq_one_letter_code
_entity_poly.pdbx_strand_id
1 'polypeptide(L)'
;MCMIAKVHRRGRDPKGLARYLHGRGRRNEHVYKRGGKSYAGGVVIGGTVGVERTESGEWGRDFAAIIAQRERVEKGVYHLSLSAAPGDRTLSDGEWRVIGERVMEGLGVAENPWLIVRHAADHVHIALSRVSFDGTSVAKMSHDYTTIEAVMREVERDHDLTQVLSPDRERGRATRHERITTGEAARALRTGEIPPRTVIAERVRAARDASAGRGRAGFEAELDAVGVEFRANEAKSGRMNGYSFTAGTDAEGAPIWMAASKVGRDLGWKSLSAALDSGVARDVSEARATAETRIADVAAAWQADRARISGERNHSMDQDASSSVEAVASGPDWLSELRATQARARREITGRDDLDDGLDLDDGLDL
;
A
#
# COMPACT_ATOMS: atom_id res chain seq x y z
N MET A 1 -3.79 -13.53 3.64
CA MET A 1 -3.41 -12.12 3.33
C MET A 1 -1.90 -12.10 3.13
N CYS A 2 -1.35 -11.32 2.19
CA CYS A 2 0.10 -11.25 1.92
C CYS A 2 0.73 -9.99 2.53
N MET A 3 2.02 -9.79 2.30
CA MET A 3 2.73 -8.55 2.67
C MET A 3 2.00 -7.31 2.13
N ILE A 4 1.87 -6.29 2.98
CA ILE A 4 1.11 -5.08 2.70
C ILE A 4 2.08 -3.90 2.54
N ALA A 5 2.05 -3.28 1.36
CA ALA A 5 2.69 -1.99 1.12
C ALA A 5 1.65 -0.88 1.06
N LYS A 6 1.84 0.17 1.86
CA LYS A 6 0.96 1.35 1.88
C LYS A 6 1.76 2.62 1.65
N VAL A 7 1.54 3.22 0.49
CA VAL A 7 2.03 4.55 0.15
C VAL A 7 1.16 5.59 0.86
N HIS A 8 1.78 6.46 1.64
CA HIS A 8 1.10 7.55 2.33
C HIS A 8 1.05 8.80 1.44
N ARG A 9 0.17 9.75 1.77
CA ARG A 9 0.11 11.01 1.03
C ARG A 9 1.44 11.75 1.16
N ARG A 10 1.95 12.24 0.03
CA ARG A 10 3.20 13.01 -0.02
C ARG A 10 3.16 14.18 0.97
N GLY A 11 4.21 14.29 1.77
CA GLY A 11 4.30 15.19 2.90
C GLY A 11 5.11 16.45 2.61
N ARG A 12 4.86 17.49 3.40
CA ARG A 12 5.60 18.77 3.38
C ARG A 12 6.51 18.96 4.60
N ASP A 13 6.28 18.18 5.66
CA ASP A 13 6.90 18.35 6.96
C ASP A 13 7.75 17.11 7.34
N PRO A 14 9.02 17.05 6.91
CA PRO A 14 9.92 15.96 7.28
C PRO A 14 10.19 15.88 8.79
N LYS A 15 10.21 17.02 9.49
CA LYS A 15 10.38 17.06 10.96
C LYS A 15 9.15 16.46 11.66
N GLY A 16 7.96 16.75 11.15
CA GLY A 16 6.71 16.15 11.59
C GLY A 16 6.65 14.65 11.33
N LEU A 17 7.12 14.19 10.16
CA LEU A 17 7.24 12.75 9.89
C LEU A 17 8.22 12.09 10.87
N ALA A 18 9.39 12.67 11.09
CA ALA A 18 10.36 12.11 12.03
C ALA A 18 9.82 12.03 13.45
N ARG A 19 9.13 13.07 13.93
CA ARG A 19 8.43 13.05 15.22
C ARG A 19 7.32 12.00 15.26
N TYR A 20 6.62 11.75 14.16
CA TYR A 20 5.62 10.68 14.07
C TYR A 20 6.27 9.30 14.13
N LEU A 21 7.42 9.11 13.47
CA LEU A 21 8.09 7.82 13.41
C LEU A 21 8.81 7.46 14.74
N HIS A 22 9.36 8.44 15.43
CA HIS A 22 10.07 8.23 16.69
C HIS A 22 9.26 8.58 17.95
N GLY A 23 8.06 9.13 17.78
CA GLY A 23 7.20 9.55 18.90
C GLY A 23 6.29 8.44 19.41
N ARG A 24 5.72 8.66 20.61
CA ARG A 24 4.61 7.84 21.11
C ARG A 24 3.42 7.98 20.15
N GLY A 25 2.98 6.87 19.57
CA GLY A 25 1.88 6.85 18.60
C GLY A 25 0.61 7.49 19.16
N ARG A 26 -0.18 8.18 18.31
CA ARG A 26 -1.47 8.78 18.72
C ARG A 26 -2.62 7.76 18.84
N ARG A 27 -2.46 6.59 18.23
CA ARG A 27 -3.32 5.40 18.32
C ARG A 27 -2.39 4.20 18.08
N ASN A 28 -2.38 3.23 18.99
CA ASN A 28 -1.38 2.16 19.15
C ASN A 28 0.03 2.67 19.49
N GLU A 29 0.39 2.60 20.78
CA GLU A 29 1.78 2.71 21.20
C GLU A 29 2.55 1.49 20.67
N HIS A 30 3.42 1.71 19.69
CA HIS A 30 4.29 0.67 19.17
C HIS A 30 5.58 0.66 20.00
N VAL A 31 5.88 -0.49 20.59
CA VAL A 31 7.14 -0.75 21.29
C VAL A 31 7.95 -1.70 20.44
N TYR A 32 9.10 -1.23 19.95
CA TYR A 32 10.06 -2.12 19.30
C TYR A 32 11.05 -2.65 20.34
N LYS A 33 11.28 -3.97 20.37
CA LYS A 33 12.27 -4.61 21.24
C LYS A 33 13.48 -5.03 20.41
N ARG A 34 14.67 -4.60 20.81
CA ARG A 34 15.94 -4.99 20.18
C ARG A 34 17.01 -5.18 21.25
N GLY A 35 17.66 -6.35 21.26
CA GLY A 35 18.74 -6.65 22.21
C GLY A 35 18.33 -6.48 23.68
N GLY A 36 17.12 -6.91 24.04
CA GLY A 36 16.57 -6.79 25.40
C GLY A 36 16.11 -5.39 25.81
N LYS A 37 16.24 -4.37 24.94
CA LYS A 37 15.78 -3.00 25.19
C LYS A 37 14.47 -2.71 24.45
N SER A 38 13.59 -1.97 25.11
CA SER A 38 12.32 -1.49 24.54
C SER A 38 12.44 -0.03 24.11
N TYR A 39 12.02 0.27 22.89
CA TYR A 39 12.03 1.60 22.30
C TYR A 39 10.59 2.10 22.17
N ALA A 40 10.29 3.25 22.78
CA ALA A 40 8.99 3.90 22.67
C ALA A 40 8.94 4.69 21.36
N GLY A 41 8.54 4.01 20.27
CA GLY A 41 8.63 4.53 18.90
C GLY A 41 9.53 3.67 18.02
N GLY A 42 9.89 4.20 16.85
CA GLY A 42 10.70 3.49 15.88
C GLY A 42 12.22 3.69 16.05
N VAL A 43 12.99 2.77 15.49
CA VAL A 43 14.45 2.91 15.35
C VAL A 43 14.85 2.82 13.88
N VAL A 44 15.79 3.66 13.46
CA VAL A 44 16.39 3.58 12.13
C VAL A 44 17.22 2.31 12.05
N ILE A 45 16.91 1.47 11.05
CA ILE A 45 17.61 0.19 10.82
C ILE A 45 18.43 0.20 9.53
N GLY A 46 18.36 1.25 8.71
CA GLY A 46 19.13 1.38 7.47
C GLY A 46 18.70 2.59 6.65
N GLY A 47 19.35 2.77 5.50
CA GLY A 47 19.16 3.92 4.62
C GLY A 47 20.46 4.50 4.10
N THR A 48 20.35 5.55 3.30
CA THR A 48 21.49 6.33 2.80
C THR A 48 21.85 7.51 3.71
N VAL A 49 20.95 7.87 4.62
CA VAL A 49 21.22 8.93 5.61
C VAL A 49 21.80 8.32 6.88
N GLY A 50 23.05 8.70 7.19
CA GLY A 50 23.69 8.36 8.45
C GLY A 50 22.98 9.04 9.62
N VAL A 51 22.73 8.27 10.68
CA VAL A 51 22.16 8.79 11.94
C VAL A 51 23.09 8.44 13.09
N GLU A 52 23.38 9.41 13.95
CA GLU A 52 24.20 9.18 15.14
C GLU A 52 23.45 8.37 16.19
N ARG A 53 22.13 8.61 16.31
CA ARG A 53 21.24 7.94 17.25
C ARG A 53 20.05 7.37 16.52
N THR A 54 19.97 6.05 16.46
CA THR A 54 18.93 5.34 15.68
C THR A 54 17.51 5.57 16.18
N GLU A 55 17.34 5.88 17.45
CA GLU A 55 16.06 6.19 18.09
C GLU A 55 15.64 7.66 17.95
N SER A 56 16.48 8.48 17.30
CA SER A 56 16.29 9.92 17.20
C SER A 56 15.66 10.33 15.87
N GLY A 57 14.72 11.28 15.91
CA GLY A 57 14.08 11.87 14.74
C GLY A 57 14.85 13.04 14.10
N GLU A 58 16.16 13.16 14.37
CA GLU A 58 16.96 14.32 13.95
C GLU A 58 17.17 14.41 12.44
N TRP A 59 17.17 13.27 11.75
CA TRP A 59 17.18 13.18 10.30
C TRP A 59 16.08 14.00 9.62
N GLY A 60 14.98 14.31 10.33
CA GLY A 60 13.93 15.18 9.84
C GLY A 60 14.41 16.61 9.56
N ARG A 61 15.46 17.09 10.27
CA ARG A 61 16.12 18.36 9.98
C ARG A 61 16.97 18.28 8.72
N ASP A 62 17.68 17.18 8.53
CA ASP A 62 18.53 16.96 7.35
C ASP A 62 17.67 16.87 6.08
N PHE A 63 16.57 16.13 6.13
CA PHE A 63 15.58 16.11 5.05
C PHE A 63 15.01 17.50 4.76
N ALA A 64 14.73 18.30 5.80
CA ALA A 64 14.24 19.67 5.61
C ALA A 64 15.27 20.55 4.87
N ALA A 65 16.55 20.45 5.27
CA ALA A 65 17.63 21.18 4.61
C ALA A 65 17.81 20.74 3.15
N ILE A 66 17.76 19.42 2.87
CA ILE A 66 17.87 18.90 1.51
C ILE A 66 16.71 19.35 0.63
N ILE A 67 15.48 19.23 1.12
CA ILE A 67 14.28 19.63 0.36
C ILE A 67 14.29 21.15 0.08
N ALA A 68 14.79 21.95 1.02
CA ALA A 68 14.89 23.41 0.87
C ALA A 68 15.84 23.85 -0.26
N GLN A 69 16.76 23.00 -0.72
CA GLN A 69 17.58 23.26 -1.92
C GLN A 69 16.73 23.45 -3.19
N ARG A 70 15.44 23.06 -3.16
CA ARG A 70 14.48 23.22 -4.25
C ARG A 70 13.19 23.87 -3.76
N GLU A 71 13.18 25.20 -3.69
CA GLU A 71 12.04 26.02 -3.20
C GLU A 71 10.68 25.69 -3.86
N ARG A 72 10.67 25.30 -5.13
CA ARG A 72 9.44 24.94 -5.86
C ARG A 72 8.82 23.60 -5.41
N VAL A 73 9.52 22.80 -4.60
CA VAL A 73 9.06 21.49 -4.15
C VAL A 73 8.31 21.61 -2.83
N GLU A 74 7.00 21.76 -2.89
CA GLU A 74 6.19 21.83 -1.66
C GLU A 74 6.11 20.48 -0.92
N LYS A 75 5.96 19.38 -1.66
CA LYS A 75 5.75 18.02 -1.12
C LYS A 75 6.99 17.16 -1.31
N GLY A 76 8.08 17.52 -0.64
CA GLY A 76 9.38 16.87 -0.79
C GLY A 76 9.49 15.49 -0.16
N VAL A 77 8.57 15.09 0.73
CA VAL A 77 8.69 13.84 1.48
C VAL A 77 7.81 12.74 0.88
N TYR A 78 8.41 11.57 0.66
CA TYR A 78 7.74 10.32 0.35
C TYR A 78 7.76 9.40 1.57
N HIS A 79 6.62 8.77 1.87
CA HIS A 79 6.46 7.89 3.04
C HIS A 79 5.73 6.61 2.63
N LEU A 80 6.34 5.47 2.94
CA LEU A 80 5.84 4.13 2.66
C LEU A 80 5.87 3.34 3.96
N SER A 81 4.83 2.55 4.23
CA SER A 81 4.89 1.52 5.27
C SER A 81 4.79 0.15 4.65
N LEU A 82 5.62 -0.78 5.14
CA LEU A 82 5.61 -2.18 4.76
C LEU A 82 5.28 -3.00 6.00
N SER A 83 4.36 -3.95 5.87
CA SER A 83 3.95 -4.85 6.94
C SER A 83 3.97 -6.29 6.42
N ALA A 84 4.60 -7.20 7.15
CA ALA A 84 4.45 -8.63 6.92
C ALA A 84 2.98 -9.02 7.09
N ALA A 85 2.52 -10.07 6.40
CA ALA A 85 1.18 -10.55 6.66
C ALA A 85 1.12 -11.16 8.07
N PRO A 86 -0.05 -11.15 8.74
CA PRO A 86 -0.19 -11.94 9.95
C PRO A 86 0.14 -13.41 9.62
N GLY A 87 0.68 -14.17 10.55
CA GLY A 87 1.17 -15.54 10.36
C GLY A 87 2.44 -15.73 9.52
N ASP A 88 2.98 -14.68 8.87
CA ASP A 88 4.33 -14.75 8.33
C ASP A 88 5.35 -14.80 9.47
N ARG A 89 6.51 -15.40 9.19
CA ARG A 89 7.65 -15.33 10.12
C ARG A 89 8.07 -13.88 10.34
N THR A 90 8.63 -13.59 11.53
CA THR A 90 9.20 -12.28 11.81
C THR A 90 10.47 -12.07 10.99
N LEU A 91 10.52 -10.98 10.23
CA LEU A 91 11.71 -10.57 9.48
C LEU A 91 12.72 -9.88 10.40
N SER A 92 14.01 -10.15 10.22
CA SER A 92 15.10 -9.48 10.94
C SER A 92 15.32 -8.04 10.45
N ASP A 93 16.05 -7.23 11.22
CA ASP A 93 16.42 -5.86 10.79
C ASP A 93 17.24 -5.86 9.49
N GLY A 94 18.06 -6.89 9.30
CA GLY A 94 18.83 -7.08 8.07
C GLY A 94 17.94 -7.35 6.87
N GLU A 95 16.96 -8.24 7.01
CA GLU A 95 16.03 -8.55 5.93
C GLU A 95 15.15 -7.34 5.57
N TRP A 96 14.66 -6.61 6.57
CA TRP A 96 13.94 -5.37 6.32
C TRP A 96 14.76 -4.32 5.58
N ARG A 97 16.07 -4.23 5.89
CA ARG A 97 16.99 -3.33 5.17
C ARG A 97 17.11 -3.73 3.69
N VAL A 98 17.36 -5.01 3.41
CA VAL A 98 17.45 -5.54 2.05
C VAL A 98 16.16 -5.30 1.28
N ILE A 99 15.00 -5.51 1.91
CA ILE A 99 13.70 -5.21 1.33
C ILE A 99 13.58 -3.70 1.02
N GLY A 100 14.00 -2.84 1.95
CA GLY A 100 14.00 -1.40 1.76
C GLY A 100 14.86 -0.96 0.57
N GLU A 101 16.09 -1.48 0.47
CA GLU A 101 17.02 -1.23 -0.64
C GLU A 101 16.39 -1.61 -1.99
N ARG A 102 15.86 -2.83 -2.11
CA ARG A 102 15.16 -3.29 -3.32
C ARG A 102 13.99 -2.41 -3.72
N VAL A 103 13.23 -1.91 -2.75
CA VAL A 103 12.13 -0.98 -3.04
C VAL A 103 12.66 0.35 -3.59
N MET A 104 13.76 0.88 -3.03
CA MET A 104 14.36 2.13 -3.53
C MET A 104 15.00 1.95 -4.92
N GLU A 105 15.65 0.81 -5.16
CA GLU A 105 16.18 0.42 -6.47
C GLU A 105 15.06 0.31 -7.52
N GLY A 106 13.99 -0.43 -7.22
CA GLY A 106 12.85 -0.58 -8.11
C GLY A 106 12.18 0.76 -8.44
N LEU A 107 12.12 1.67 -7.46
CA LEU A 107 11.60 3.03 -7.63
C LEU A 107 12.57 3.98 -8.35
N GLY A 108 13.81 3.56 -8.61
CA GLY A 108 14.84 4.39 -9.26
C GLY A 108 15.33 5.54 -8.39
N VAL A 109 15.33 5.37 -7.07
CA VAL A 109 15.65 6.40 -6.06
C VAL A 109 16.60 5.87 -4.98
N ALA A 110 17.36 4.82 -5.27
CA ALA A 110 18.34 4.24 -4.35
C ALA A 110 19.36 5.26 -3.84
N GLU A 111 19.80 6.17 -4.70
CA GLU A 111 20.78 7.23 -4.41
C GLU A 111 20.19 8.47 -3.74
N ASN A 112 18.86 8.55 -3.59
CA ASN A 112 18.24 9.66 -2.87
C ASN A 112 18.45 9.52 -1.35
N PRO A 113 18.26 10.60 -0.57
CA PRO A 113 18.24 10.51 0.89
C PRO A 113 17.01 9.73 1.36
N TRP A 114 17.22 8.53 1.89
CA TRP A 114 16.16 7.70 2.45
C TRP A 114 16.64 6.96 3.69
N LEU A 115 15.67 6.51 4.49
CA LEU A 115 15.90 5.65 5.62
C LEU A 115 14.69 4.77 5.91
N ILE A 116 14.95 3.68 6.61
CA ILE A 116 13.95 2.73 7.08
C ILE A 116 13.92 2.74 8.62
N VAL A 117 12.73 2.96 9.16
CA VAL A 117 12.44 2.99 10.59
C VAL A 117 11.60 1.77 10.94
N ARG A 118 12.11 0.93 11.84
CA ARG A 118 11.35 -0.19 12.38
C ARG A 118 10.54 0.23 13.59
N HIS A 119 9.23 0.05 13.49
CA HIS A 119 8.26 0.45 14.52
C HIS A 119 7.77 -0.71 15.38
N ALA A 120 7.67 -1.90 14.80
CA ALA A 120 7.24 -3.09 15.50
C ALA A 120 7.90 -4.34 14.89
N ALA A 121 7.56 -5.51 15.44
CA ALA A 121 8.04 -6.79 14.92
C ALA A 121 7.59 -7.02 13.47
N ASP A 122 6.37 -6.62 13.13
CA ASP A 122 5.71 -6.95 11.86
C ASP A 122 5.81 -5.87 10.78
N HIS A 123 6.23 -4.64 11.12
CA HIS A 123 6.23 -3.54 10.15
C HIS A 123 7.32 -2.48 10.32
N VAL A 124 7.60 -1.83 9.18
CA VAL A 124 8.59 -0.77 9.00
C VAL A 124 8.00 0.40 8.21
N HIS A 125 8.63 1.55 8.35
CA HIS A 125 8.36 2.75 7.57
C HIS A 125 9.60 3.18 6.80
N ILE A 126 9.44 3.51 5.53
CA ILE A 126 10.49 4.13 4.72
C ILE A 126 10.13 5.60 4.53
N ALA A 127 11.07 6.47 4.91
CA ALA A 127 11.02 7.89 4.65
C ALA A 127 12.07 8.23 3.59
N LEU A 128 11.67 8.99 2.57
CA LEU A 128 12.52 9.34 1.44
C LEU A 128 12.33 10.83 1.08
N SER A 129 13.44 11.52 0.89
CA SER A 129 13.47 12.81 0.21
C SER A 129 13.34 12.60 -1.30
N ARG A 130 12.34 13.25 -1.89
CA ARG A 130 12.21 13.30 -3.35
C ARG A 130 13.31 14.13 -3.99
N VAL A 131 13.94 15.03 -3.25
CA VAL A 131 15.08 15.84 -3.71
C VAL A 131 16.36 15.05 -3.44
N SER A 132 17.24 14.93 -4.44
CA SER A 132 18.55 14.28 -4.30
C SER A 132 19.46 15.02 -3.30
N PHE A 133 20.52 14.37 -2.81
CA PHE A 133 21.44 14.97 -1.82
C PHE A 133 22.00 16.33 -2.24
N ASP A 134 22.39 16.45 -3.50
CA ASP A 134 22.93 17.65 -4.16
C ASP A 134 21.85 18.64 -4.62
N GLY A 135 20.58 18.35 -4.36
CA GLY A 135 19.47 19.17 -4.81
C GLY A 135 19.20 19.11 -6.30
N THR A 136 19.99 18.41 -7.12
CA THR A 136 19.94 18.56 -8.59
C THR A 136 18.66 18.00 -9.19
N SER A 137 18.11 16.92 -8.63
CA SER A 137 16.97 16.19 -9.16
C SER A 137 15.80 16.07 -8.18
N VAL A 138 14.60 15.86 -8.73
CA VAL A 138 13.37 15.66 -7.95
C VAL A 138 12.59 14.44 -8.47
N ALA A 139 12.51 13.38 -7.66
CA ALA A 139 11.80 12.16 -7.96
C ALA A 139 10.29 12.42 -8.14
N LYS A 140 9.73 12.00 -9.28
CA LYS A 140 8.30 12.22 -9.62
C LYS A 140 7.36 11.27 -8.89
N MET A 141 7.84 10.07 -8.53
CA MET A 141 7.08 8.99 -7.87
C MET A 141 5.78 8.64 -8.61
N SER A 142 5.85 8.56 -9.95
CA SER A 142 4.77 8.07 -10.80
C SER A 142 4.86 6.55 -10.93
N HIS A 143 3.72 5.85 -10.96
CA HIS A 143 3.64 4.39 -11.05
C HIS A 143 4.29 3.62 -9.90
N ASP A 144 4.55 4.30 -8.78
CA ASP A 144 5.13 3.74 -7.57
C ASP A 144 4.37 2.52 -7.05
N TYR A 145 3.04 2.53 -7.08
CA TYR A 145 2.22 1.37 -6.69
C TYR A 145 2.54 0.09 -7.47
N THR A 146 2.65 0.18 -8.80
CA THR A 146 2.90 -0.98 -9.66
C THR A 146 4.30 -1.54 -9.42
N THR A 147 5.30 -0.65 -9.31
CA THR A 147 6.67 -1.02 -8.99
C THR A 147 6.77 -1.67 -7.62
N ILE A 148 6.19 -1.04 -6.59
CA ILE A 148 6.22 -1.58 -5.22
C ILE A 148 5.52 -2.93 -5.18
N GLU A 149 4.38 -3.08 -5.86
CA GLU A 149 3.68 -4.37 -5.94
C GLU A 149 4.55 -5.47 -6.53
N ALA A 150 5.26 -5.20 -7.64
CA ALA A 150 6.18 -6.14 -8.26
C ALA A 150 7.31 -6.55 -7.30
N VAL A 151 7.95 -5.57 -6.65
CA VAL A 151 9.00 -5.81 -5.64
C VAL A 151 8.45 -6.64 -4.48
N MET A 152 7.23 -6.37 -3.98
CA MET A 152 6.64 -7.18 -2.91
C MET A 152 6.41 -8.63 -3.35
N ARG A 153 6.01 -8.89 -4.61
CA ARG A 153 5.86 -10.27 -5.12
C ARG A 153 7.20 -11.02 -5.12
N GLU A 154 8.29 -10.33 -5.45
CA GLU A 154 9.65 -10.91 -5.41
C GLU A 154 10.10 -11.17 -3.97
N VAL A 155 9.92 -10.19 -3.08
CA VAL A 155 10.23 -10.32 -1.65
C VAL A 155 9.47 -11.48 -1.01
N GLU A 156 8.19 -11.65 -1.31
CA GLU A 156 7.40 -12.76 -0.79
C GLU A 156 7.98 -14.12 -1.18
N ARG A 157 8.49 -14.27 -2.42
CA ARG A 157 9.13 -15.51 -2.86
C ARG A 157 10.50 -15.71 -2.21
N ASP A 158 11.33 -14.68 -2.22
CA ASP A 158 12.72 -14.76 -1.77
C ASP A 158 12.85 -14.97 -0.26
N HIS A 159 11.88 -14.47 0.51
CA HIS A 159 11.88 -14.59 1.98
C HIS A 159 10.95 -15.69 2.51
N ASP A 160 10.36 -16.51 1.63
CA ASP A 160 9.39 -17.56 1.97
C ASP A 160 8.24 -17.04 2.83
N LEU A 161 7.66 -15.92 2.39
CA LEU A 161 6.51 -15.28 3.02
C LEU A 161 5.22 -15.69 2.29
N THR A 162 4.08 -15.39 2.90
CA THR A 162 2.77 -15.63 2.30
C THR A 162 2.64 -14.90 0.97
N GLN A 163 2.77 -15.66 -0.11
CA GLN A 163 2.56 -15.18 -1.46
C GLN A 163 1.06 -14.93 -1.68
N VAL A 164 0.72 -13.94 -2.52
CA VAL A 164 -0.65 -13.87 -3.05
C VAL A 164 -0.93 -15.13 -3.84
N LEU A 165 -1.98 -15.84 -3.46
CA LEU A 165 -2.55 -16.94 -4.22
C LEU A 165 -2.93 -16.41 -5.61
N SER A 166 -2.06 -16.64 -6.58
CA SER A 166 -2.26 -16.34 -8.00
C SER A 166 -2.59 -14.87 -8.33
N PRO A 167 -1.57 -14.07 -8.68
CA PRO A 167 -1.78 -12.76 -9.28
C PRO A 167 -2.57 -12.81 -10.60
N ASP A 168 -2.58 -13.95 -11.31
CA ASP A 168 -3.28 -14.09 -12.59
C ASP A 168 -4.78 -14.39 -12.45
N ARG A 169 -5.23 -14.97 -11.33
CA ARG A 169 -6.67 -15.18 -11.08
C ARG A 169 -7.40 -13.92 -10.62
N GLU A 170 -6.70 -12.95 -10.02
CA GLU A 170 -7.30 -11.66 -9.64
C GLU A 170 -7.03 -10.51 -10.63
N ARG A 171 -5.90 -10.50 -11.35
CA ARG A 171 -5.67 -9.52 -12.43
C ARG A 171 -6.66 -9.67 -13.57
N GLY A 172 -7.25 -10.86 -13.72
CA GLY A 172 -8.38 -11.10 -14.60
C GLY A 172 -9.73 -11.03 -13.89
N ARG A 173 -10.14 -9.86 -13.35
CA ARG A 173 -11.52 -9.29 -13.52
C ARG A 173 -11.96 -8.23 -12.50
N ALA A 174 -11.33 -8.05 -11.33
CA ALA A 174 -11.82 -7.06 -10.37
C ALA A 174 -11.28 -5.64 -10.65
N THR A 175 -12.16 -4.67 -10.97
CA THR A 175 -11.72 -3.25 -11.03
C THR A 175 -11.51 -2.68 -9.62
N ARG A 176 -10.89 -1.50 -9.50
CA ARG A 176 -10.87 -0.69 -8.27
C ARG A 176 -12.26 -0.54 -7.61
N HIS A 177 -13.33 -0.66 -8.38
CA HIS A 177 -14.72 -0.55 -7.91
C HIS A 177 -15.28 -1.86 -7.31
N GLU A 178 -14.66 -3.00 -7.58
CA GLU A 178 -15.05 -4.32 -7.06
C GLU A 178 -14.27 -4.72 -5.81
N ARG A 179 -13.18 -4.00 -5.51
CA ARG A 179 -12.40 -4.20 -4.28
C ARG A 179 -13.18 -3.72 -3.06
N ILE A 180 -13.32 -4.58 -2.06
CA ILE A 180 -13.81 -4.21 -0.72
C ILE A 180 -12.98 -3.02 -0.23
N THR A 181 -13.64 -1.94 0.20
CA THR A 181 -12.91 -0.75 0.65
C THR A 181 -12.26 -1.03 2.01
N THR A 182 -11.18 -0.31 2.34
CA THR A 182 -10.54 -0.41 3.66
C THR A 182 -11.53 -0.16 4.81
N GLY A 183 -12.54 0.70 4.60
CA GLY A 183 -13.57 0.98 5.59
C GLY A 183 -14.51 -0.20 5.82
N GLU A 184 -14.91 -0.91 4.77
CA GLU A 184 -15.78 -2.09 4.88
C GLU A 184 -15.03 -3.30 5.43
N ALA A 185 -13.76 -3.49 5.05
CA ALA A 185 -12.91 -4.51 5.65
C ALA A 185 -12.73 -4.25 7.16
N ALA A 186 -12.47 -3.00 7.56
CA ALA A 186 -12.35 -2.63 8.97
C ALA A 186 -13.69 -2.78 9.73
N ARG A 187 -14.83 -2.49 9.09
CA ARG A 187 -16.16 -2.75 9.67
C ARG A 187 -16.36 -4.25 9.87
N ALA A 188 -16.13 -5.06 8.83
CA ALA A 188 -16.32 -6.51 8.86
C ALA A 188 -15.46 -7.18 9.94
N LEU A 189 -14.20 -6.77 10.08
CA LEU A 189 -13.33 -7.26 11.16
C LEU A 189 -13.88 -6.88 12.55
N ARG A 190 -14.37 -5.65 12.72
CA ARG A 190 -14.92 -5.17 14.01
C ARG A 190 -16.25 -5.83 14.37
N THR A 191 -17.20 -5.89 13.44
CA THR A 191 -18.56 -6.40 13.71
C THR A 191 -18.66 -7.91 13.55
N GLY A 192 -17.80 -8.52 12.74
CA GLY A 192 -17.88 -9.93 12.38
C GLY A 192 -18.89 -10.19 11.27
N GLU A 193 -19.46 -9.14 10.69
CA GLU A 193 -20.39 -9.20 9.57
C GLU A 193 -19.62 -9.22 8.25
N ILE A 194 -20.08 -10.03 7.31
CA ILE A 194 -19.56 -10.08 5.94
C ILE A 194 -19.74 -8.71 5.27
N PRO A 195 -18.77 -8.22 4.48
CA PRO A 195 -18.93 -6.94 3.76
C PRO A 195 -20.24 -6.91 2.96
N PRO A 196 -21.12 -5.91 3.18
CA PRO A 196 -22.45 -5.89 2.58
C PRO A 196 -22.44 -5.90 1.04
N ARG A 197 -21.37 -5.35 0.43
CA ARG A 197 -21.15 -5.38 -1.02
C ARG A 197 -21.08 -6.80 -1.58
N THR A 198 -20.47 -7.74 -0.86
CA THR A 198 -20.32 -9.13 -1.33
C THR A 198 -21.67 -9.83 -1.37
N VAL A 199 -22.46 -9.66 -0.31
CA VAL A 199 -23.79 -10.26 -0.21
C VAL A 199 -24.71 -9.74 -1.30
N ILE A 200 -24.75 -8.41 -1.49
CA ILE A 200 -25.60 -7.82 -2.52
C ILE A 200 -25.12 -8.17 -3.94
N ALA A 201 -23.80 -8.31 -4.17
CA ALA A 201 -23.27 -8.72 -5.47
C ALA A 201 -23.74 -10.13 -5.87
N GLU A 202 -23.63 -11.12 -4.98
CA GLU A 202 -24.05 -12.49 -5.29
C GLU A 202 -25.57 -12.61 -5.44
N ARG A 203 -26.36 -11.91 -4.61
CA ARG A 203 -27.83 -11.89 -4.76
C ARG A 203 -28.27 -11.26 -6.07
N VAL A 204 -27.66 -10.16 -6.49
CA VAL A 204 -27.95 -9.51 -7.77
C VAL A 204 -27.49 -10.38 -8.95
N ARG A 205 -26.35 -11.09 -8.83
CA ARG A 205 -25.90 -12.05 -9.84
C ARG A 205 -26.88 -13.22 -9.98
N ALA A 206 -27.41 -13.75 -8.88
CA ALA A 206 -28.45 -14.78 -8.92
C ALA A 206 -29.72 -14.28 -9.62
N ALA A 207 -30.19 -13.08 -9.28
CA ALA A 207 -31.34 -12.47 -9.95
C ALA A 207 -31.10 -12.30 -11.46
N ARG A 208 -29.93 -11.79 -11.85
CA ARG A 208 -29.52 -11.65 -13.27
C ARG A 208 -29.55 -12.99 -13.99
N ASP A 209 -28.94 -14.02 -13.39
CA ASP A 209 -28.80 -15.33 -14.02
C ASP A 209 -30.16 -16.03 -14.15
N ALA A 210 -31.05 -15.87 -13.16
CA ALA A 210 -32.43 -16.38 -13.17
C ALA A 210 -33.33 -15.65 -14.18
N SER A 211 -33.05 -14.37 -14.45
CA SER A 211 -33.85 -13.53 -15.35
C SER A 211 -33.22 -13.31 -16.73
N ALA A 212 -32.12 -13.99 -17.05
CA ALA A 212 -31.40 -13.80 -18.31
C ALA A 212 -32.31 -14.08 -19.52
N GLY A 213 -32.30 -13.18 -20.51
CA GLY A 213 -33.20 -13.24 -21.68
C GLY A 213 -34.65 -12.83 -21.42
N ARG A 214 -35.02 -12.45 -20.19
CA ARG A 214 -36.39 -12.03 -19.82
C ARG A 214 -36.56 -10.51 -19.73
N GLY A 215 -35.53 -9.77 -20.15
CA GLY A 215 -35.52 -8.31 -20.11
C GLY A 215 -35.58 -7.74 -18.69
N ARG A 216 -35.80 -6.43 -18.64
CA ARG A 216 -35.81 -5.64 -17.39
C ARG A 216 -36.87 -6.08 -16.39
N ALA A 217 -38.12 -6.28 -16.84
CA ALA A 217 -39.21 -6.63 -15.94
C ALA A 217 -38.98 -7.96 -15.23
N GLY A 218 -38.40 -8.95 -15.94
CA GLY A 218 -38.03 -10.22 -15.32
C GLY A 218 -36.92 -10.07 -14.28
N PHE A 219 -35.95 -9.21 -14.54
CA PHE A 219 -34.87 -8.93 -13.58
C PHE A 219 -35.37 -8.23 -12.32
N GLU A 220 -36.23 -7.22 -12.47
CA GLU A 220 -36.81 -6.48 -11.35
C GLU A 220 -37.69 -7.40 -10.47
N ALA A 221 -38.49 -8.27 -11.09
CA ALA A 221 -39.27 -9.27 -10.36
C ALA A 221 -38.38 -10.25 -9.57
N GLU A 222 -37.25 -10.68 -10.12
CA GLU A 222 -36.31 -11.55 -9.39
C GLU A 222 -35.60 -10.81 -8.26
N LEU A 223 -35.25 -9.53 -8.43
CA LEU A 223 -34.68 -8.69 -7.37
C LEU A 223 -35.64 -8.55 -6.19
N ASP A 224 -36.93 -8.27 -6.46
CA ASP A 224 -37.97 -8.24 -5.43
C ASP A 224 -38.11 -9.59 -4.73
N ALA A 225 -38.09 -10.69 -5.49
CA ALA A 225 -38.19 -12.04 -4.95
C ALA A 225 -37.01 -12.46 -4.07
N VAL A 226 -35.82 -11.87 -4.26
CA VAL A 226 -34.65 -12.06 -3.38
C VAL A 226 -34.49 -10.95 -2.32
N GLY A 227 -35.48 -10.06 -2.20
CA GLY A 227 -35.51 -8.98 -1.21
C GLY A 227 -34.43 -7.92 -1.41
N VAL A 228 -34.01 -7.67 -2.66
CA VAL A 228 -33.04 -6.64 -3.00
C VAL A 228 -33.78 -5.39 -3.44
N GLU A 229 -33.79 -4.36 -2.57
CA GLU A 229 -34.27 -3.04 -2.97
C GLU A 229 -33.36 -2.42 -4.03
N PHE A 230 -33.97 -1.86 -5.07
CA PHE A 230 -33.26 -1.29 -6.21
C PHE A 230 -33.81 0.07 -6.65
N ARG A 231 -32.98 0.84 -7.34
CA ARG A 231 -33.34 2.07 -8.06
C ARG A 231 -32.84 1.98 -9.48
N ALA A 232 -33.73 2.13 -10.45
CA ALA A 232 -33.36 2.36 -11.84
C ALA A 232 -32.85 3.80 -12.01
N ASN A 233 -31.64 3.95 -12.55
CA ASN A 233 -31.03 5.24 -12.81
C ASN A 233 -31.23 5.60 -14.28
N GLU A 234 -32.26 6.39 -14.57
CA GLU A 234 -32.59 6.85 -15.92
C GLU A 234 -32.19 8.31 -16.10
N ALA A 235 -31.61 8.65 -17.25
CA ALA A 235 -31.37 10.04 -17.62
C ALA A 235 -32.70 10.74 -17.93
N LYS A 236 -32.73 12.08 -17.89
CA LYS A 236 -33.89 12.89 -18.33
C LYS A 236 -34.35 12.57 -19.77
N SER A 237 -33.46 12.04 -20.60
CA SER A 237 -33.75 11.59 -21.96
C SER A 237 -34.42 10.21 -22.05
N GLY A 238 -34.71 9.56 -20.92
CA GLY A 238 -35.22 8.18 -20.86
C GLY A 238 -34.14 7.10 -21.05
N ARG A 239 -32.86 7.49 -21.26
CA ARG A 239 -31.76 6.52 -21.40
C ARG A 239 -31.43 5.89 -20.05
N MET A 240 -31.51 4.57 -19.95
CA MET A 240 -31.05 3.82 -18.77
C MET A 240 -29.52 3.94 -18.62
N ASN A 241 -29.07 4.34 -17.42
CA ASN A 241 -27.66 4.37 -17.04
C ASN A 241 -27.27 3.19 -16.13
N GLY A 242 -28.25 2.51 -15.52
CA GLY A 242 -28.05 1.29 -14.72
C GLY A 242 -28.86 1.28 -13.42
N TYR A 243 -28.48 0.40 -12.48
CA TYR A 243 -29.18 0.26 -11.20
C TYR A 243 -28.34 0.75 -10.01
N SER A 244 -29.01 1.03 -8.89
CA SER A 244 -28.42 1.11 -7.57
C SER A 244 -29.13 0.13 -6.64
N PHE A 245 -28.41 -0.55 -5.75
CA PHE A 245 -28.93 -1.55 -4.83
C PHE A 245 -28.64 -1.18 -3.38
N THR A 246 -29.45 -1.65 -2.45
CA THR A 246 -29.20 -1.44 -1.01
C THR A 246 -28.16 -2.44 -0.48
N ALA A 247 -27.09 -1.92 0.12
CA ALA A 247 -26.02 -2.69 0.74
C ALA A 247 -26.16 -2.68 2.28
N GLY A 248 -27.39 -2.85 2.79
CA GLY A 248 -27.75 -2.74 4.21
C GLY A 248 -28.21 -1.35 4.63
N THR A 249 -28.26 -1.10 5.93
CA THR A 249 -28.69 0.18 6.53
C THR A 249 -27.56 0.89 7.27
N ASP A 250 -27.66 2.21 7.39
CA ASP A 250 -26.81 3.01 8.27
C ASP A 250 -27.21 2.88 9.75
N ALA A 251 -26.58 3.67 10.63
CA ALA A 251 -26.81 3.61 12.07
C ALA A 251 -28.23 4.09 12.45
N GLU A 252 -28.82 4.91 11.58
CA GLU A 252 -30.15 5.48 11.71
C GLU A 252 -31.23 4.59 11.05
N GLY A 253 -30.83 3.45 10.46
CA GLY A 253 -31.73 2.50 9.82
C GLY A 253 -32.09 2.84 8.37
N ALA A 254 -31.49 3.87 7.79
CA ALA A 254 -31.75 4.26 6.40
C ALA A 254 -30.93 3.40 5.41
N PRO A 255 -31.49 3.07 4.24
CA PRO A 255 -30.81 2.21 3.26
C PRO A 255 -29.57 2.86 2.65
N ILE A 256 -28.47 2.12 2.63
CA ILE A 256 -27.21 2.53 2.00
C ILE A 256 -27.23 2.12 0.52
N TRP A 257 -27.30 3.09 -0.37
CA TRP A 257 -27.37 2.86 -1.82
C TRP A 257 -26.00 2.72 -2.47
N MET A 258 -25.82 1.68 -3.28
CA MET A 258 -24.61 1.44 -4.06
C MET A 258 -24.94 1.24 -5.54
N ALA A 259 -24.29 2.02 -6.41
CA ALA A 259 -24.43 1.85 -7.86
C ALA A 259 -23.97 0.45 -8.29
N ALA A 260 -24.69 -0.19 -9.21
CA ALA A 260 -24.43 -1.56 -9.66
C ALA A 260 -23.00 -1.76 -10.19
N SER A 261 -22.44 -0.77 -10.90
CA SER A 261 -21.05 -0.78 -11.37
C SER A 261 -19.99 -0.73 -10.25
N LYS A 262 -20.38 -0.28 -9.04
CA LYS A 262 -19.58 -0.33 -7.81
C LYS A 262 -19.86 -1.56 -6.96
N VAL A 263 -20.88 -2.34 -7.29
CA VAL A 263 -21.16 -3.65 -6.69
C VAL A 263 -20.37 -4.72 -7.44
N GLY A 264 -20.44 -4.71 -8.77
CA GLY A 264 -19.66 -5.60 -9.63
C GLY A 264 -19.58 -5.06 -11.06
N ARG A 265 -18.45 -5.28 -11.76
CA ARG A 265 -18.29 -4.79 -13.14
C ARG A 265 -19.32 -5.43 -14.07
N ASP A 266 -19.56 -6.73 -13.88
CA ASP A 266 -20.53 -7.54 -14.61
C ASP A 266 -21.98 -7.14 -14.33
N LEU A 267 -22.22 -6.31 -13.32
CA LEU A 267 -23.51 -5.74 -12.96
C LEU A 267 -23.70 -4.30 -13.47
N GLY A 268 -22.67 -3.70 -14.08
CA GLY A 268 -22.80 -2.41 -14.78
C GLY A 268 -23.75 -2.53 -15.98
N TRP A 269 -24.48 -1.46 -16.29
CA TRP A 269 -25.59 -1.49 -17.26
C TRP A 269 -25.25 -2.15 -18.59
N LYS A 270 -24.07 -1.86 -19.17
CA LYS A 270 -23.64 -2.45 -20.44
C LYS A 270 -23.59 -3.99 -20.41
N SER A 271 -23.07 -4.57 -19.33
CA SER A 271 -22.97 -6.02 -19.16
C SER A 271 -24.29 -6.63 -18.74
N LEU A 272 -25.01 -5.94 -17.85
CA LEU A 272 -26.30 -6.37 -17.34
C LEU A 272 -27.34 -6.41 -18.45
N SER A 273 -27.48 -5.34 -19.24
CA SER A 273 -28.45 -5.30 -20.35
C SER A 273 -28.21 -6.42 -21.35
N ALA A 274 -26.95 -6.66 -21.74
CA ALA A 274 -26.61 -7.76 -22.65
C ALA A 274 -27.07 -9.14 -22.13
N ALA A 275 -26.89 -9.40 -20.83
CA ALA A 275 -27.36 -10.64 -20.21
C ALA A 275 -28.90 -10.74 -20.14
N LEU A 276 -29.57 -9.62 -19.86
CA LEU A 276 -31.03 -9.56 -19.78
C LEU A 276 -31.71 -9.65 -21.15
N ASP A 277 -31.07 -9.15 -22.20
CA ASP A 277 -31.62 -9.11 -23.55
C ASP A 277 -31.43 -10.44 -24.29
N SER A 278 -30.31 -11.15 -24.06
CA SER A 278 -29.90 -12.29 -24.91
C SER A 278 -29.38 -13.51 -24.15
N GLY A 279 -29.35 -13.48 -22.82
CA GLY A 279 -28.89 -14.60 -22.02
C GLY A 279 -29.93 -15.73 -21.91
N VAL A 280 -29.51 -16.85 -21.35
CA VAL A 280 -30.38 -17.99 -21.05
C VAL A 280 -30.58 -18.08 -19.55
N ALA A 281 -31.84 -17.95 -19.12
CA ALA A 281 -32.21 -18.06 -17.71
C ALA A 281 -31.77 -19.40 -17.12
N ARG A 282 -31.07 -19.35 -15.98
CA ARG A 282 -30.83 -20.51 -15.13
C ARG A 282 -32.07 -20.84 -14.30
N ASP A 283 -32.11 -22.06 -13.77
CA ASP A 283 -33.10 -22.39 -12.75
C ASP A 283 -32.95 -21.47 -11.53
N VAL A 284 -34.08 -20.98 -11.02
CA VAL A 284 -34.11 -19.99 -9.94
C VAL A 284 -33.54 -20.58 -8.65
N SER A 285 -33.84 -21.85 -8.36
CA SER A 285 -33.35 -22.53 -7.16
C SER A 285 -31.83 -22.74 -7.24
N GLU A 286 -31.34 -23.19 -8.39
CA GLU A 286 -29.90 -23.39 -8.63
C GLU A 286 -29.09 -22.09 -8.55
N ALA A 287 -29.60 -21.01 -9.17
CA ALA A 287 -28.95 -19.70 -9.15
C ALA A 287 -28.84 -19.14 -7.72
N ARG A 288 -29.91 -19.29 -6.92
CA ARG A 288 -29.93 -18.86 -5.51
C ARG A 288 -29.02 -19.71 -4.64
N ALA A 289 -29.05 -21.04 -4.80
CA ALA A 289 -28.18 -21.96 -4.05
C ALA A 289 -26.69 -21.66 -4.31
N THR A 290 -26.34 -21.35 -5.56
CA THR A 290 -24.97 -20.96 -5.94
C THR A 290 -24.55 -19.67 -5.24
N ALA A 291 -25.42 -18.66 -5.19
CA ALA A 291 -25.13 -17.41 -4.50
C ALA A 291 -24.97 -17.59 -2.99
N GLU A 292 -25.85 -18.36 -2.34
CA GLU A 292 -25.75 -18.63 -0.89
C GLU A 292 -24.48 -19.41 -0.54
N THR A 293 -24.09 -20.39 -1.37
CA THR A 293 -22.82 -21.11 -1.20
C THR A 293 -21.63 -20.15 -1.25
N ARG A 294 -21.57 -19.26 -2.25
CA ARG A 294 -20.50 -18.27 -2.36
C ARG A 294 -20.49 -17.26 -1.21
N ILE A 295 -21.66 -16.84 -0.75
CA ILE A 295 -21.79 -15.96 0.42
C ILE A 295 -21.23 -16.67 1.66
N ALA A 296 -21.56 -17.94 1.86
CA ALA A 296 -21.08 -18.76 2.97
C ALA A 296 -19.55 -18.98 2.91
N ASP A 297 -18.99 -19.27 1.74
CA ASP A 297 -17.55 -19.42 1.54
C ASP A 297 -16.79 -18.13 1.90
N VAL A 298 -17.30 -16.98 1.44
CA VAL A 298 -16.71 -15.68 1.79
C VAL A 298 -16.87 -15.39 3.28
N ALA A 299 -18.02 -15.71 3.89
CA ALA A 299 -18.22 -15.57 5.32
C ALA A 299 -17.21 -16.40 6.12
N ALA A 300 -17.02 -17.68 5.74
CA ALA A 300 -16.07 -18.58 6.38
C ALA A 300 -14.63 -18.05 6.29
N ALA A 301 -14.22 -17.54 5.13
CA ALA A 301 -12.91 -16.92 4.95
C ALA A 301 -12.72 -15.69 5.87
N TRP A 302 -13.73 -14.81 5.96
CA TRP A 302 -13.68 -13.65 6.86
C TRP A 302 -13.63 -14.04 8.34
N GLN A 303 -14.36 -15.08 8.75
CA GLN A 303 -14.32 -15.57 10.14
C GLN A 303 -12.97 -16.20 10.48
N ALA A 304 -12.38 -16.98 9.56
CA ALA A 304 -11.05 -17.55 9.73
C ALA A 304 -9.98 -16.44 9.90
N ASP A 305 -10.03 -15.41 9.04
CA ASP A 305 -9.13 -14.25 9.15
C ASP A 305 -9.30 -13.52 10.48
N ARG A 306 -10.53 -13.32 10.94
CA ARG A 306 -10.83 -12.68 12.23
C ARG A 306 -10.34 -13.52 13.42
N ALA A 307 -10.59 -14.82 13.42
CA ALA A 307 -10.17 -15.75 14.47
C ALA A 307 -8.65 -15.76 14.64
N ARG A 308 -7.92 -15.74 13.52
CA ARG A 308 -6.47 -15.66 13.49
C ARG A 308 -5.94 -14.36 14.12
N ILE A 309 -6.51 -13.22 13.74
CA ILE A 309 -6.17 -11.90 14.31
C ILE A 309 -6.47 -11.82 15.82
N SER A 310 -7.47 -12.54 16.31
CA SER A 310 -7.75 -12.62 17.75
C SER A 310 -6.86 -13.60 18.51
N GLY A 311 -6.50 -14.74 17.91
CA GLY A 311 -5.68 -15.78 18.53
C GLY A 311 -4.21 -15.36 18.71
N GLU A 312 -3.65 -14.64 17.74
CA GLU A 312 -2.30 -14.07 17.81
C GLU A 312 -2.14 -13.05 18.96
N ARG A 313 -3.23 -12.35 19.31
CA ARG A 313 -3.25 -11.42 20.45
C ARG A 313 -3.07 -12.12 21.81
N ASN A 314 -3.47 -13.38 21.93
CA ASN A 314 -3.33 -14.15 23.17
C ASN A 314 -2.02 -14.95 23.23
N HIS A 315 -1.42 -15.34 22.09
CA HIS A 315 -0.19 -16.13 22.08
C HIS A 315 1.10 -15.29 22.23
N SER A 316 1.01 -13.97 22.02
CA SER A 316 2.11 -13.01 22.22
C SER A 316 2.57 -12.85 23.69
N MET A 317 1.92 -13.49 24.67
CA MET A 317 2.25 -13.34 26.10
C MET A 317 3.22 -14.40 26.65
N ASP A 318 3.45 -15.54 25.99
CA ASP A 318 4.03 -16.71 26.68
C ASP A 318 5.34 -17.32 26.12
N GLN A 319 5.99 -16.75 25.09
CA GLN A 319 7.20 -17.39 24.53
C GLN A 319 8.34 -16.41 24.26
N ASP A 320 9.05 -16.01 25.32
CA ASP A 320 10.43 -15.50 25.25
C ASP A 320 11.28 -16.29 26.26
N ALA A 321 11.78 -17.45 25.86
CA ALA A 321 12.88 -18.11 26.54
C ALA A 321 13.72 -18.95 25.57
N SER A 322 14.94 -18.46 25.30
CA SER A 322 16.13 -19.20 24.87
C SER A 322 16.31 -19.49 23.36
N SER A 323 17.22 -18.73 22.74
CA SER A 323 18.51 -19.30 22.29
C SER A 323 19.44 -18.21 21.73
N SER A 324 20.60 -18.06 22.35
CA SER A 324 21.75 -17.25 21.91
C SER A 324 22.66 -18.09 21.01
N VAL A 325 23.17 -17.56 19.89
CA VAL A 325 24.57 -17.80 19.42
C VAL A 325 25.02 -16.70 18.44
N GLU A 326 26.34 -16.63 18.26
CA GLU A 326 27.23 -15.52 17.92
C GLU A 326 27.35 -15.11 16.44
N ALA A 327 28.06 -13.99 16.25
CA ALA A 327 28.39 -13.33 15.00
C ALA A 327 29.34 -14.12 14.08
N VAL A 328 29.16 -13.96 12.76
CA VAL A 328 30.23 -14.05 11.75
C VAL A 328 30.10 -12.85 10.81
N ALA A 329 31.10 -11.98 10.86
CA ALA A 329 31.38 -10.97 9.85
C ALA A 329 32.34 -11.56 8.81
N SER A 330 31.99 -11.50 7.52
CA SER A 330 32.92 -11.47 6.38
C SER A 330 32.11 -11.35 5.08
N GLY A 331 31.91 -10.12 4.62
CA GLY A 331 31.41 -9.80 3.28
C GLY A 331 32.31 -8.70 2.67
N PRO A 332 32.46 -8.64 1.34
CA PRO A 332 33.47 -7.79 0.69
C PRO A 332 33.31 -6.30 1.01
N ASP A 333 34.45 -5.60 1.14
CA ASP A 333 34.60 -4.21 1.55
C ASP A 333 34.16 -3.21 0.45
N TRP A 334 32.86 -3.18 0.18
CA TRP A 334 32.20 -2.23 -0.71
C TRP A 334 32.33 -0.77 -0.23
N LEU A 335 32.67 -0.56 1.05
CA LEU A 335 32.86 0.78 1.64
C LEU A 335 34.08 1.50 1.04
N SER A 336 35.12 0.75 0.70
CA SER A 336 36.33 1.28 0.05
C SER A 336 36.09 1.65 -1.42
N GLU A 337 35.30 0.87 -2.16
CA GLU A 337 34.91 1.19 -3.54
C GLU A 337 33.99 2.42 -3.63
N LEU A 338 33.09 2.61 -2.66
CA LEU A 338 32.21 3.77 -2.58
C LEU A 338 32.99 5.06 -2.27
N ARG A 339 33.97 5.00 -1.36
CA ARG A 339 34.85 6.15 -1.03
C ARG A 339 35.71 6.57 -2.22
N ALA A 340 36.21 5.62 -3.00
CA ALA A 340 36.96 5.90 -4.23
C ALA A 340 36.11 6.59 -5.30
N THR A 341 34.84 6.17 -5.42
CA THR A 341 33.88 6.76 -6.37
C THR A 341 33.51 8.20 -5.97
N GLN A 342 33.27 8.45 -4.68
CA GLN A 342 33.00 9.80 -4.15
C GLN A 342 34.20 10.76 -4.29
N ALA A 343 35.43 10.24 -4.17
CA ALA A 343 36.64 11.03 -4.35
C ALA A 343 36.89 11.41 -5.83
N ARG A 344 36.45 10.59 -6.79
CA ARG A 344 36.53 10.91 -8.23
C ARG A 344 35.55 12.00 -8.62
N ALA A 345 34.30 11.90 -8.16
CA ALA A 345 33.26 12.91 -8.39
C ALA A 345 33.66 14.29 -7.82
N ARG A 346 34.37 14.33 -6.68
CA ARG A 346 34.87 15.58 -6.10
C ARG A 346 35.98 16.26 -6.91
N ARG A 347 36.83 15.51 -7.62
CA ARG A 347 37.94 16.08 -8.43
C ARG A 347 37.45 16.67 -9.75
N GLU A 348 36.40 16.11 -10.33
CA GLU A 348 35.79 16.62 -11.57
C GLU A 348 35.05 17.95 -11.37
N ILE A 349 34.60 18.22 -10.13
CA ILE A 349 33.92 19.48 -9.76
C ILE A 349 34.93 20.62 -9.55
N THR A 350 36.11 20.35 -8.98
CA THR A 350 37.13 21.39 -8.73
C THR A 350 37.98 21.76 -9.95
N GLY A 351 37.88 21.02 -11.06
CA GLY A 351 38.72 21.24 -12.25
C GLY A 351 38.10 22.11 -13.35
N ARG A 352 36.94 22.74 -13.10
CA ARG A 352 36.16 23.44 -14.14
C ARG A 352 36.02 24.95 -13.93
N ASP A 353 36.60 25.52 -12.88
CA ASP A 353 36.44 26.94 -12.52
C ASP A 353 37.69 27.83 -12.73
N ASP A 354 38.76 27.33 -13.38
CA ASP A 354 40.00 28.11 -13.57
C ASP A 354 40.25 28.56 -15.03
N LEU A 355 39.23 29.05 -15.74
CA LEU A 355 39.42 29.78 -17.01
C LEU A 355 38.39 30.89 -17.17
N ASP A 356 38.59 32.04 -16.52
CA ASP A 356 38.52 33.37 -17.17
C ASP A 356 39.00 34.48 -16.21
N ASP A 357 39.41 35.60 -16.80
CA ASP A 357 39.80 36.89 -16.20
C ASP A 357 41.29 37.12 -15.86
N GLY A 358 42.02 37.60 -16.87
CA GLY A 358 43.30 38.28 -16.72
C GLY A 358 43.80 38.89 -18.03
N LEU A 359 43.11 39.90 -18.57
CA LEU A 359 43.71 40.77 -19.59
C LEU A 359 44.42 41.93 -18.89
N ASP A 360 45.73 41.90 -19.02
CA ASP A 360 46.74 42.82 -18.49
C ASP A 360 46.58 44.25 -19.00
N LEU A 361 46.69 45.19 -18.06
CA LEU A 361 47.16 46.54 -18.29
C LEU A 361 48.67 46.55 -18.00
N ASP A 362 49.50 46.92 -18.99
CA ASP A 362 50.80 47.49 -18.68
C ASP A 362 51.16 48.61 -19.66
N ASP A 363 51.64 49.69 -19.06
CA ASP A 363 52.07 50.94 -19.68
C ASP A 363 53.53 50.83 -20.16
N GLY A 364 53.85 51.51 -21.27
CA GLY A 364 55.08 52.31 -21.31
C GLY A 364 56.15 52.02 -22.37
N LEU A 365 56.21 52.97 -23.31
CA LEU A 365 57.41 53.69 -23.82
C LEU A 365 58.19 53.20 -25.06
N ASP A 366 58.32 54.19 -25.95
CA ASP A 366 59.47 54.60 -26.78
C ASP A 366 59.82 53.93 -28.12
N LEU A 367 59.87 54.85 -29.11
CA LEU A 367 60.41 54.86 -30.49
C LEU A 367 59.55 54.33 -31.65
#